data_AF-A0A1E4K879-F1
#
_entry.id   AF-A0A1E4K879-F1
#
_cell.length_a   1.000
_cell.length_b   1.000
_cell.length_c   1.000
_cell.angle_alpha   90.00
_cell.angle_beta   90.00
_cell.angle_gamma   90.00
#
_symmetry.space_group_name_H-M   'P 1'
#
loop_
_entity.id
_entity.type
_entity.pdbx_description
1 polymer ?
#
loop_
_entity_poly.entity_id
_entity_poly.type
_entity_poly.pdbx_seq_one_letter_code
_entity_poly.pdbx_strand_id
1 'polypeptide(L)'
;MRILLTRTRIGTEPPSYSFRVYVPFTEISLERQALISMHSDYGMGAGLLARLPDVIAPMSHLGSAPGLDKHNLGKRIDGVADRLGAILLGQVFPEMAEQPVQFRLSVPAAPANARLFATIDNLSGRYEPLSRALENLTAEGLGFHRESDR
;
A
#
# COMPACT_ATOMS: atom_id res chain seq x y z
N MET A 1 -6.65 5.42 10.38
CA MET A 1 -6.25 6.18 9.17
C MET A 1 -6.97 5.62 7.98
N ARG A 2 -7.37 6.47 7.04
CA ARG A 2 -8.04 6.09 5.79
C ARG A 2 -7.01 5.69 4.72
N ILE A 3 -7.35 4.71 3.90
CA ILE A 3 -6.52 4.20 2.80
C ILE A 3 -7.34 4.00 1.53
N LEU A 4 -6.66 4.07 0.39
CA LEU A 4 -7.23 3.82 -0.94
C LEU A 4 -6.63 2.54 -1.52
N LEU A 5 -7.49 1.58 -1.86
CA LEU A 5 -7.13 0.33 -2.53
C LEU A 5 -7.58 0.39 -3.98
N THR A 6 -6.68 0.09 -4.91
CA THR A 6 -6.92 0.27 -6.35
C THR A 6 -6.66 -1.00 -7.13
N ARG A 7 -7.52 -1.28 -8.13
CA ARG A 7 -7.31 -2.25 -9.19
C ARG A 7 -7.38 -1.54 -10.54
N THR A 8 -6.27 -1.54 -11.29
CA THR A 8 -6.16 -0.88 -12.59
C THR A 8 -5.67 -1.85 -13.66
N ARG A 9 -6.41 -1.99 -14.75
CA ARG A 9 -6.02 -2.80 -15.92
C ARG A 9 -4.81 -2.17 -16.62
N ILE A 10 -3.79 -2.98 -16.91
CA ILE A 10 -2.53 -2.55 -17.54
C ILE A 10 -2.23 -3.29 -18.86
N GLY A 11 -2.90 -4.40 -19.15
CA GLY A 11 -2.71 -5.17 -20.38
C GLY A 11 -4.02 -5.56 -21.07
N THR A 12 -3.91 -5.82 -22.37
CA THR A 12 -5.05 -6.15 -23.24
C THR A 12 -5.40 -7.63 -23.18
N GLU A 13 -4.43 -8.54 -23.44
CA GLU A 13 -4.67 -9.99 -23.47
C GLU A 13 -3.40 -10.81 -23.13
N PRO A 14 -3.44 -11.73 -22.14
CA PRO A 14 -4.52 -11.86 -21.15
C PRO A 14 -4.68 -10.58 -20.32
N PRO A 15 -5.89 -10.30 -19.78
CA PRO A 15 -6.12 -9.14 -18.93
C PRO A 15 -5.18 -9.17 -17.73
N SER A 16 -4.35 -8.13 -17.59
CA SER A 16 -3.44 -7.98 -16.46
C SER A 16 -3.74 -6.70 -15.70
N TYR A 17 -3.52 -6.74 -14.39
CA TYR A 17 -3.92 -5.70 -13.45
C TYR A 17 -2.78 -5.30 -12.54
N SER A 18 -2.71 -4.01 -12.19
CA SER A 18 -1.91 -3.48 -11.10
C SER A 18 -2.81 -3.26 -9.89
N PHE A 19 -2.43 -3.86 -8.77
CA PHE A 19 -3.07 -3.67 -7.47
C PHE A 19 -2.16 -2.85 -6.57
N ARG A 20 -2.70 -1.79 -5.97
CA ARG A 20 -1.92 -0.86 -5.14
C ARG A 20 -2.72 -0.38 -3.95
N VAL A 21 -1.99 -0.08 -2.88
CA VAL A 21 -2.50 0.58 -1.69
C VAL A 21 -1.82 1.93 -1.57
N TYR A 22 -2.65 2.96 -1.38
CA TYR A 22 -2.22 4.34 -1.18
C TYR A 22 -2.82 4.88 0.12
N VAL A 23 -2.15 5.89 0.67
CA VAL A 23 -2.62 6.65 1.83
C VAL A 23 -2.81 8.10 1.40
N PRO A 24 -4.00 8.70 1.53
CA PRO A 24 -4.19 10.13 1.29
C PRO A 24 -3.24 10.97 2.15
N PHE A 25 -2.65 12.02 1.57
CA PHE A 25 -1.72 12.89 2.29
C PHE A 25 -2.36 13.51 3.55
N THR A 26 -3.67 13.76 3.52
CA THR A 26 -4.45 14.26 4.66
C THR A 26 -4.44 13.33 5.88
N GLU A 27 -4.08 12.05 5.71
CA GLU A 27 -4.06 11.04 6.77
C GLU A 27 -2.68 10.91 7.45
N ILE A 28 -1.67 11.63 6.97
CA ILE A 28 -0.31 11.62 7.53
C ILE A 28 0.09 13.01 8.01
N SER A 29 0.92 13.07 9.06
CA SER A 29 1.40 14.31 9.67
C SER A 29 2.13 15.19 8.65
N LEU A 30 1.99 16.52 8.76
CA LEU A 30 2.68 17.50 7.90
C LEU A 30 4.20 17.30 7.87
N GLU A 31 4.82 16.97 9.01
CA GLU A 31 6.25 16.68 9.13
C GLU A 31 6.68 15.55 8.18
N ARG A 32 5.87 14.49 8.12
CA ARG A 32 6.10 13.36 7.22
C ARG A 32 5.86 13.74 5.77
N GLN A 33 4.78 14.47 5.49
CA GLN A 33 4.47 14.93 4.13
C GLN A 33 5.65 15.69 3.52
N ALA A 34 6.29 16.56 4.30
CA ALA A 34 7.46 17.35 3.88
C ALA A 34 8.69 16.49 3.50
N LEU A 35 8.76 15.25 3.97
CA LEU A 35 9.89 14.33 3.70
C LEU A 35 9.59 13.30 2.60
N ILE A 36 8.35 13.21 2.12
CA ILE A 36 7.97 12.28 1.04
C ILE A 36 8.18 12.97 -0.30
N SER A 37 9.27 12.62 -0.98
CA SER A 37 9.67 13.23 -2.25
C SER A 37 8.75 12.86 -3.42
N MET A 38 8.23 11.63 -3.46
CA MET A 38 7.37 11.17 -4.54
C MET A 38 5.91 11.10 -4.10
N HIS A 39 5.11 12.05 -4.56
CA HIS A 39 3.68 12.08 -4.31
C HIS A 39 2.92 12.66 -5.49
N SER A 40 1.76 12.08 -5.77
CA SER A 40 0.86 12.50 -6.84
C SER A 40 -0.51 11.88 -6.58
N ASP A 41 -1.48 12.24 -7.41
CA ASP A 41 -2.76 11.54 -7.46
C ASP A 41 -2.68 10.20 -8.20
N TYR A 42 -1.57 9.92 -8.90
CA TYR A 42 -1.37 8.69 -9.66
C TYR A 42 -2.53 8.35 -10.64
N GLY A 43 -3.29 9.36 -11.06
CA GLY A 43 -4.47 9.21 -11.90
C GLY A 43 -5.70 8.63 -11.20
N MET A 44 -5.76 8.69 -9.86
CA MET A 44 -6.83 8.09 -9.06
C MET A 44 -7.98 9.03 -8.71
N GLY A 45 -7.87 10.34 -8.98
CA GLY A 45 -8.89 11.34 -8.68
C GLY A 45 -9.18 11.51 -7.18
N ALA A 46 -8.21 11.20 -6.32
CA ALA A 46 -8.32 11.20 -4.86
C ALA A 46 -7.40 12.23 -4.16
N GLY A 47 -6.70 13.07 -4.92
CA GLY A 47 -5.79 14.09 -4.39
C GLY A 47 -4.37 13.55 -4.20
N LEU A 48 -3.54 14.19 -3.38
CA LEU A 48 -2.17 13.72 -3.17
C LEU A 48 -2.15 12.42 -2.35
N LEU A 49 -1.44 11.41 -2.86
CA LEU A 49 -1.35 10.08 -2.28
C LEU A 49 0.11 9.72 -1.96
N ALA A 50 0.31 9.08 -0.80
CA ALA A 50 1.56 8.48 -0.37
C ALA A 50 1.52 6.96 -0.61
N ARG A 51 2.68 6.36 -0.91
CA ARG A 51 2.82 4.90 -1.01
C ARG A 51 3.07 4.31 0.36
N LEU A 52 2.67 3.05 0.57
CA LEU A 52 2.88 2.35 1.84
C LEU A 52 4.32 2.39 2.38
N PRO A 53 5.39 2.19 1.58
CA PRO A 53 6.77 2.29 2.07
C PRO A 53 7.06 3.63 2.74
N ASP A 54 6.63 4.72 2.10
CA ASP A 54 6.86 6.09 2.56
C ASP A 54 6.08 6.41 3.87
N VAL A 55 4.96 5.71 4.09
CA VAL A 55 4.14 5.83 5.31
C VAL A 55 4.73 5.04 6.48
N ILE A 56 5.11 3.78 6.27
CA ILE A 56 5.62 2.94 7.36
C ILE A 56 7.06 3.28 7.75
N ALA A 57 7.82 3.88 6.83
CA ALA A 57 9.21 4.25 7.04
C ALA A 57 9.40 5.09 8.31
N PRO A 58 10.45 4.82 9.11
CA PRO A 58 10.84 5.72 10.19
C PRO A 58 11.14 7.13 9.65
N MET A 59 10.84 8.17 10.43
CA MET A 59 11.14 9.57 10.02
C MET A 59 12.63 9.78 9.74
N SER A 60 13.50 9.10 10.51
CA SER A 60 14.95 9.10 10.30
C SER A 60 15.36 8.54 8.94
N HIS A 61 14.65 7.52 8.44
CA HIS A 61 14.88 6.99 7.09
C HIS A 61 14.46 8.00 6.02
N LEU A 62 13.26 8.59 6.15
CA LEU A 62 12.78 9.57 5.17
C LEU A 62 13.73 10.76 5.03
N GLY A 63 14.17 11.31 6.17
CA GLY A 63 15.09 12.45 6.24
C GLY A 63 16.57 12.14 5.96
N SER A 64 16.96 10.86 5.81
CA SER A 64 18.37 10.48 5.59
C SER A 64 18.87 10.88 4.19
N ALA A 65 20.15 11.18 4.06
CA ALA A 65 20.76 11.44 2.75
C ALA A 65 20.78 10.18 1.86
N PRO A 66 20.75 10.31 0.52
CA PRO A 66 20.93 9.17 -0.38
C PRO A 66 22.25 8.43 -0.10
N GLY A 67 22.21 7.10 -0.06
CA GLY A 67 23.39 6.28 0.23
C GLY A 67 23.05 4.79 0.31
N LEU A 68 24.07 3.93 0.43
CA LEU A 68 23.90 2.48 0.45
C LEU A 68 23.06 2.01 1.63
N ASP A 69 23.26 2.58 2.82
CA ASP A 69 22.48 2.22 4.01
C ASP A 69 21.00 2.63 3.86
N LYS A 70 20.75 3.82 3.32
CA LYS A 70 19.39 4.26 2.97
C LYS A 70 18.76 3.30 1.97
N HIS A 71 19.48 2.89 0.93
CA HIS A 71 18.99 1.93 -0.05
C HIS A 71 18.65 0.56 0.57
N ASN A 72 19.54 0.02 1.40
CA ASN A 72 19.35 -1.29 2.03
C ASN A 72 18.20 -1.30 3.03
N LEU A 73 18.04 -0.22 3.81
CA LEU A 73 16.87 -0.06 4.67
C LEU A 73 15.59 0.12 3.84
N GLY A 74 15.65 0.92 2.77
CA GLY A 74 14.54 1.11 1.84
C GLY A 74 14.02 -0.21 1.27
N LYS A 75 14.89 -1.10 0.80
CA LYS A 75 14.51 -2.45 0.32
C LYS A 75 13.77 -3.28 1.37
N ARG A 76 14.15 -3.19 2.64
CA ARG A 76 13.48 -3.92 3.72
C ARG A 76 12.12 -3.31 4.04
N ILE A 77 12.03 -1.98 4.02
CA ILE A 77 10.76 -1.25 4.15
C ILE A 77 9.81 -1.63 3.00
N ASP A 78 10.31 -1.66 1.76
CA ASP A 78 9.54 -2.08 0.59
C ASP A 78 9.00 -3.51 0.77
N GLY A 79 9.83 -4.46 1.22
CA GLY A 79 9.39 -5.85 1.45
C GLY A 79 8.28 -5.96 2.51
N VAL A 80 8.35 -5.18 3.59
CA VAL A 80 7.26 -5.12 4.59
C VAL A 80 6.00 -4.48 3.98
N ALA A 81 6.16 -3.40 3.22
CA ALA A 81 5.05 -2.72 2.56
C ALA A 81 4.33 -3.62 1.53
N ASP A 82 5.08 -4.43 0.77
CA ASP A 82 4.53 -5.40 -0.18
C ASP A 82 3.68 -6.45 0.54
N ARG A 83 4.16 -6.97 1.68
CA ARG A 83 3.41 -7.94 2.48
C ARG A 83 2.13 -7.33 3.07
N LEU A 84 2.20 -6.10 3.59
CA LEU A 84 1.03 -5.37 4.07
C LEU A 84 0.03 -5.14 2.94
N GLY A 85 0.51 -4.71 1.77
CA GLY A 85 -0.30 -4.53 0.58
C GLY A 85 -1.05 -5.81 0.20
N ALA A 86 -0.36 -6.94 0.16
CA ALA A 86 -0.97 -8.23 -0.16
C ALA A 86 -2.08 -8.62 0.83
N ILE A 87 -1.85 -8.46 2.14
CA ILE A 87 -2.85 -8.75 3.17
C ILE A 87 -4.09 -7.87 3.00
N LEU A 88 -3.90 -6.56 2.83
CA LEU A 88 -4.99 -5.60 2.74
C LEU A 88 -5.78 -5.76 1.44
N LEU A 89 -5.10 -5.90 0.31
CA LEU A 89 -5.74 -6.03 -1.01
C LEU A 89 -6.54 -7.33 -1.13
N GLY A 90 -6.03 -8.43 -0.55
CA GLY A 90 -6.72 -9.73 -0.54
C GLY A 90 -8.07 -9.72 0.19
N GLN A 91 -8.32 -8.74 1.08
CA GLN A 91 -9.62 -8.60 1.73
C GLN A 91 -10.71 -8.02 0.82
N VAL A 92 -10.32 -7.27 -0.20
CA VAL A 92 -11.25 -6.43 -0.97
C VAL A 92 -11.36 -6.88 -2.42
N PHE A 93 -10.29 -7.46 -2.95
CA PHE A 93 -10.23 -8.01 -4.29
C PHE A 93 -10.14 -9.54 -4.19
N PRO A 94 -11.27 -10.27 -4.32
CA PRO A 94 -11.31 -11.72 -4.10
C PRO A 94 -10.38 -12.48 -5.04
N GLU A 95 -10.10 -11.94 -6.23
CA GLU A 95 -9.12 -12.50 -7.16
C GLU A 95 -7.66 -12.51 -6.62
N MET A 96 -7.37 -11.77 -5.54
CA MET A 96 -6.07 -11.80 -4.85
C MET A 96 -6.02 -12.81 -3.69
N ALA A 97 -7.14 -13.41 -3.30
CA ALA A 97 -7.19 -14.37 -2.19
C ALA A 97 -6.56 -15.73 -2.54
N GLU A 98 -6.35 -16.03 -3.82
CA GLU A 98 -5.52 -17.15 -4.27
C GLU A 98 -4.02 -16.77 -4.14
N GLN A 99 -3.33 -17.29 -3.13
CA GLN A 99 -1.88 -17.09 -2.91
C GLN A 99 -1.02 -17.72 -4.03
N PRO A 100 0.24 -17.26 -4.28
CA PRO A 100 0.81 -15.92 -4.18
C PRO A 100 0.87 -15.25 -5.56
N VAL A 101 0.49 -13.97 -5.61
CA VAL A 101 0.42 -13.19 -6.86
C VAL A 101 1.83 -12.94 -7.39
N GLN A 102 2.17 -13.62 -8.50
CA GLN A 102 3.31 -13.25 -9.33
C GLN A 102 3.15 -11.79 -9.80
N PHE A 103 4.25 -11.14 -10.21
CA PHE A 103 4.27 -9.77 -10.75
C PHE A 103 3.17 -9.45 -11.81
N ARG A 104 2.54 -10.48 -12.40
CA ARG A 104 1.30 -10.41 -13.18
C ARG A 104 0.30 -11.48 -12.72
N LEU A 105 -0.92 -11.04 -12.35
CA LEU A 105 -2.07 -11.91 -12.09
C LEU A 105 -2.85 -12.13 -13.39
N SER A 106 -3.10 -13.40 -13.73
CA SER A 106 -4.06 -13.77 -14.79
C SER A 106 -5.39 -14.10 -14.12
N VAL A 107 -6.48 -13.48 -14.55
CA VAL A 107 -7.82 -13.69 -14.00
C VAL A 107 -8.78 -14.24 -15.05
N PRO A 108 -9.71 -15.15 -14.68
CA PRO A 108 -10.60 -15.82 -15.62
C PRO A 108 -11.67 -14.90 -16.24
N ALA A 109 -11.90 -13.72 -15.66
CA ALA A 109 -12.77 -12.67 -16.19
C ALA A 109 -12.02 -11.33 -16.15
N ALA A 110 -12.37 -10.37 -17.03
CA ALA A 110 -11.73 -9.05 -17.12
C ALA A 110 -12.53 -8.00 -16.33
N PRO A 111 -12.39 -7.88 -14.99
CA PRO A 111 -13.15 -6.90 -14.23
C PRO A 111 -12.78 -5.46 -14.60
N ALA A 112 -13.72 -4.53 -14.40
CA ALA A 112 -13.49 -3.10 -14.56
C ALA A 112 -12.50 -2.56 -13.50
N ASN A 113 -11.89 -1.40 -13.78
CA ASN A 113 -11.07 -0.70 -12.78
C ASN A 113 -11.90 -0.36 -11.54
N ALA A 114 -11.32 -0.51 -10.35
CA ALA A 114 -12.01 -0.25 -9.08
C ALA A 114 -11.13 0.60 -8.16
N ARG A 115 -11.79 1.45 -7.37
CA ARG A 115 -11.22 2.31 -6.33
C ARG A 115 -12.09 2.18 -5.09
N LEU A 116 -11.51 1.72 -3.99
CA LEU A 116 -12.23 1.47 -2.74
C LEU A 116 -11.52 2.14 -1.58
N PHE A 117 -12.28 2.77 -0.71
CA PHE A 117 -11.76 3.32 0.53
C PHE A 117 -11.99 2.35 1.69
N ALA A 118 -11.04 2.36 2.62
CA ALA A 118 -11.11 1.59 3.86
C ALA A 118 -10.37 2.35 4.96
N THR A 119 -10.51 1.87 6.19
CA THR A 119 -9.74 2.34 7.33
C THR A 119 -8.90 1.22 7.93
N ILE A 120 -7.75 1.59 8.48
CA ILE A 120 -6.82 0.73 9.22
C ILE A 120 -6.25 1.50 10.42
N ASP A 121 -5.55 0.79 11.30
CA ASP A 121 -4.73 1.43 12.33
C ASP A 121 -3.64 2.32 11.73
N ASN A 122 -3.18 3.31 12.48
CA ASN A 122 -2.15 4.24 11.99
C ASN A 122 -0.79 3.54 11.84
N LEU A 123 -0.35 3.37 10.59
CA LEU A 123 0.92 2.74 10.26
C LEU A 123 2.12 3.69 10.22
N SER A 124 1.89 4.99 10.38
CA SER A 124 2.93 6.02 10.21
C SER A 124 4.15 5.74 11.10
N GLY A 125 5.30 5.50 10.48
CA GLY A 125 6.56 5.25 11.18
C GLY A 125 6.63 3.94 11.96
N ARG A 126 5.75 2.98 11.69
CA ARG A 126 5.66 1.71 12.43
C ARG A 126 6.44 0.55 11.80
N TYR A 127 7.45 0.83 10.98
CA TYR A 127 8.26 -0.22 10.34
C TYR A 127 8.82 -1.26 11.34
N GLU A 128 9.53 -0.87 12.38
CA GLU A 128 10.12 -1.80 13.36
C GLU A 128 9.10 -2.78 13.96
N PRO A 129 7.99 -2.34 14.59
CA PRO A 129 7.01 -3.28 15.12
C PRO A 129 6.34 -4.15 14.04
N LEU A 130 6.07 -3.60 12.85
CA LEU A 130 5.47 -4.36 11.75
C LEU A 130 6.41 -5.45 11.21
N SER A 131 7.69 -5.12 11.04
CA SER A 131 8.71 -6.07 10.59
C SER A 131 8.87 -7.26 11.55
N ARG A 132 8.75 -7.04 12.85
CA ARG A 132 8.83 -8.12 13.86
C ARG A 132 7.61 -9.02 13.88
N ALA A 133 6.44 -8.50 13.54
CA ALA A 133 5.18 -9.23 13.57
C ALA A 133 4.81 -9.86 12.20
N LEU A 134 5.66 -9.69 11.18
CA LEU A 134 5.31 -9.87 9.77
C LEU A 134 4.66 -11.22 9.43
N GLU A 135 5.12 -12.30 10.05
CA GLU A 135 4.62 -13.66 9.82
C GLU A 135 3.21 -13.87 10.39
N ASN A 136 2.85 -13.13 11.43
CA ASN A 136 1.60 -13.27 12.17
C ASN A 136 0.60 -12.14 11.88
N LEU A 137 0.93 -11.22 10.97
CA LEU A 137 0.05 -10.12 10.60
C LEU A 137 -1.19 -10.64 9.87
N THR A 138 -2.36 -10.20 10.34
CA THR A 138 -3.65 -10.42 9.70
C THR A 138 -4.29 -9.07 9.38
N ALA A 139 -5.28 -9.04 8.49
CA ALA A 139 -6.01 -7.80 8.20
C ALA A 139 -6.75 -7.26 9.43
N GLU A 140 -7.32 -8.15 10.24
CA GLU A 140 -7.93 -7.79 11.53
C GLU A 140 -6.91 -7.20 12.50
N GLY A 141 -5.71 -7.78 12.59
CA GLY A 141 -4.60 -7.25 13.39
C GLY A 141 -4.05 -5.90 12.90
N LEU A 142 -4.43 -5.46 11.70
CA LEU A 142 -4.16 -4.12 11.16
C LEU A 142 -5.34 -3.16 11.35
N GLY A 143 -6.42 -3.58 12.01
CA GLY A 143 -7.62 -2.79 12.20
C GLY A 143 -8.38 -2.51 10.90
N PHE A 144 -8.34 -3.42 9.91
CA PHE A 144 -8.98 -3.22 8.61
C PHE A 144 -10.51 -3.19 8.70
N HIS A 145 -11.11 -2.10 8.21
CA HIS A 145 -12.55 -1.95 8.07
C HIS A 145 -12.86 -1.29 6.72
N ARG A 146 -13.62 -1.98 5.86
CA ARG A 146 -14.04 -1.46 4.56
C ARG A 146 -15.09 -0.34 4.73
N GLU A 147 -14.92 0.79 4.06
CA GLU A 147 -16.00 1.78 3.98
C GLU A 147 -17.11 1.18 3.12
N SER A 148 -18.32 1.06 3.68
CA SER A 148 -19.50 0.67 2.89
C SER A 148 -19.89 1.86 2.02
N ASP A 149 -20.22 1.62 0.75
CA ASP A 149 -20.74 2.67 -0.12
C ASP A 149 -21.97 3.30 0.56
N ARG A 150 -21.88 4.60 0.87
CA ARG A 150 -23.02 5.42 1.27
C ARG A 150 -23.76 5.89 0.02
#